data_AF-A0A124GBD1-F1
#
_entry.id   AF-A0A124GBD1-F1
#
_cell.length_a   1.000
_cell.length_b   1.000
_cell.length_c   1.000
_cell.angle_alpha   90.00
_cell.angle_beta   90.00
_cell.angle_gamma   90.00
#
_symmetry.space_group_name_H-M   'P 1'
#
loop_
_entity.id
_entity.type
_entity.pdbx_description
1 polymer ?
#
loop_
_entity_poly.entity_id
_entity_poly.type
_entity_poly.pdbx_seq_one_letter_code
_entity_poly.pdbx_strand_id
1 'polypeptide(L)'
;MVSSDKPNRATLCEHGRQRLMLRMPQHRRALAVAGGENFLDLCEGYELAWAGVDHWSHRALTGDEIREYFVLIEALEAEVIALVAKH
;
A
#
# COMPACT_ATOMS: atom_id res chain seq x y z
N MET A 1 -26.75 12.00 4.74
CA MET A 1 -26.14 10.96 5.59
C MET A 1 -25.17 10.19 4.71
N VAL A 2 -23.93 10.66 4.57
CA VAL A 2 -22.91 9.93 3.80
C VAL A 2 -22.43 8.84 4.74
N SER A 3 -22.80 7.59 4.47
CA SER A 3 -22.19 6.45 5.14
C SER A 3 -20.72 6.45 4.73
N SER A 4 -19.88 7.10 5.54
CA SER A 4 -18.43 6.98 5.44
C SER A 4 -18.08 5.62 5.99
N ASP A 5 -18.40 4.59 5.21
CA ASP A 5 -18.01 3.22 5.49
C ASP A 5 -16.50 3.19 5.33
N LYS A 6 -15.78 3.40 6.43
CA LYS A 6 -14.33 3.29 6.43
C LYS A 6 -14.00 1.88 5.94
N PRO A 7 -13.16 1.73 4.90
CA PRO A 7 -12.82 0.42 4.41
C PRO A 7 -12.33 -0.44 5.58
N ASN A 8 -12.90 -1.64 5.72
CA ASN A 8 -12.43 -2.54 6.76
C ASN A 8 -11.00 -2.98 6.43
N ARG A 9 -10.24 -3.35 7.46
CA ARG A 9 -8.82 -3.73 7.32
C ARG A 9 -8.59 -4.81 6.26
N ALA A 10 -9.46 -5.82 6.16
CA ALA A 10 -9.32 -6.88 5.16
C ALA A 10 -9.42 -6.35 3.73
N THR A 11 -10.30 -5.37 3.48
CA THR A 11 -10.38 -4.69 2.18
C THR A 11 -9.11 -3.90 1.87
N LEU A 12 -8.56 -3.17 2.86
CA LEU A 12 -7.30 -2.45 2.70
C LEU A 12 -6.14 -3.39 2.37
N CYS A 13 -6.03 -4.52 3.08
CA CYS A 13 -5.01 -5.52 2.82
C CYS A 13 -5.12 -6.10 1.41
N GLU A 14 -6.33 -6.43 0.96
CA GLU A 14 -6.54 -7.00 -0.37
C GLU A 14 -6.18 -5.99 -1.47
N HIS A 15 -6.64 -4.74 -1.37
CA HIS A 15 -6.30 -3.69 -2.33
C HIS A 15 -4.80 -3.41 -2.35
N GLY A 16 -4.18 -3.31 -1.18
CA GLY A 16 -2.73 -3.12 -1.06
C GLY A 16 -1.95 -4.22 -1.75
N ARG A 17 -2.32 -5.49 -1.53
CA ARG A 17 -1.72 -6.64 -2.21
C ARG A 17 -1.86 -6.54 -3.73
N GLN A 18 -3.07 -6.28 -4.23
CA GLN A 18 -3.31 -6.16 -5.66
C GLN A 18 -2.48 -5.04 -6.28
N ARG A 19 -2.37 -3.90 -5.59
CA ARG A 19 -1.55 -2.76 -6.04
C ARG A 19 -0.07 -3.11 -6.07
N LEU A 20 0.46 -3.79 -5.04
CA LEU A 20 1.84 -4.29 -5.00
C LEU A 20 2.11 -5.24 -6.17
N MET A 21 1.18 -6.14 -6.49
CA MET A 21 1.28 -7.07 -7.62
C MET A 21 1.29 -6.36 -8.98
N LEU A 22 0.59 -5.24 -9.11
CA LEU A 22 0.62 -4.42 -10.32
C LEU A 22 1.95 -3.66 -10.45
N ARG A 23 2.45 -3.08 -9.36
CA ARG A 23 3.69 -2.28 -9.36
C ARG A 23 4.97 -3.10 -9.39
N MET A 24 4.95 -4.31 -8.86
CA MET A 24 6.10 -5.22 -8.81
C MET A 24 5.80 -6.53 -9.54
N PRO A 25 5.67 -6.50 -10.89
CA PRO A 25 5.31 -7.68 -11.68
C PRO A 25 6.25 -8.88 -11.46
N GLN A 26 7.54 -8.62 -11.22
CA GLN A 26 8.56 -9.63 -10.96
C GLN A 26 8.34 -10.41 -9.65
N HIS A 27 7.57 -9.84 -8.70
CA HIS A 27 7.29 -10.46 -7.40
C HIS A 27 5.85 -11.00 -7.27
N ARG A 28 5.03 -10.94 -8.32
CA ARG A 28 3.59 -11.33 -8.28
C ARG A 28 3.33 -12.69 -7.64
N ARG A 29 4.10 -13.71 -8.02
CA ARG A 29 3.92 -15.07 -7.50
C ARG A 29 4.16 -15.13 -5.99
N ALA A 30 5.21 -14.48 -5.51
CA ALA A 30 5.54 -14.44 -4.09
C ALA A 30 4.49 -13.63 -3.31
N LEU A 31 4.07 -12.48 -3.83
CA LEU A 31 3.02 -11.64 -3.23
C LEU A 31 1.65 -12.33 -3.14
N ALA A 32 1.31 -13.18 -4.12
CA ALA A 32 0.03 -13.90 -4.15
C ALA A 32 -0.09 -14.95 -3.04
N VAL A 33 1.04 -15.53 -2.62
CA VAL A 33 1.08 -16.58 -1.58
C VAL A 33 1.57 -16.06 -0.24
N ALA A 34 2.13 -14.85 -0.19
CA ALA A 34 2.54 -14.19 1.03
C ALA A 34 1.34 -13.97 1.96
N GLY A 35 1.57 -14.18 3.25
CA GLY A 35 0.56 -14.10 4.30
C GLY A 35 1.22 -13.83 5.64
N GLY A 36 0.42 -13.93 6.71
CA GLY A 36 0.85 -13.56 8.05
C GLY A 36 0.68 -12.07 8.33
N GLU A 37 0.59 -11.74 9.62
CA GLU A 37 0.20 -10.42 10.08
C GLU A 37 1.13 -9.32 9.56
N ASN A 38 2.45 -9.54 9.60
CA ASN A 38 3.42 -8.56 9.11
C ASN A 38 3.23 -8.22 7.62
N PHE A 39 2.87 -9.20 6.78
CA PHE A 39 2.59 -8.93 5.37
C PHE A 39 1.27 -8.18 5.19
N LEU A 40 0.25 -8.52 5.98
CA LEU A 40 -1.04 -7.84 5.96
C LEU A 40 -0.89 -6.37 6.40
N ASP A 41 -0.08 -6.10 7.43
CA ASP A 41 0.24 -4.74 7.89
C ASP A 41 0.92 -3.91 6.78
N LEU A 42 1.85 -4.52 6.05
CA LEU A 42 2.49 -3.87 4.91
C LEU A 42 1.49 -3.58 3.78
N CYS A 43 0.57 -4.50 3.48
CA CYS A 43 -0.47 -4.27 2.48
C CYS A 43 -1.43 -3.16 2.89
N GLU A 44 -1.90 -3.16 4.13
CA GLU A 44 -2.77 -2.11 4.68
C GLU A 44 -2.07 -0.75 4.63
N GLY A 45 -0.84 -0.65 5.15
CA GLY A 45 -0.05 0.57 5.13
C GLY A 45 0.20 1.08 3.72
N TYR A 46 0.44 0.18 2.77
CA TYR A 46 0.63 0.53 1.36
C TYR A 46 -0.62 1.15 0.73
N GLU A 47 -1.80 0.55 0.94
CA GLU A 47 -3.03 1.12 0.42
C GLU A 47 -3.37 2.46 1.07
N LEU A 48 -3.13 2.60 2.38
CA LEU A 48 -3.31 3.86 3.09
C LEU A 48 -2.37 4.96 2.60
N ALA A 49 -1.12 4.63 2.27
CA ALA A 49 -0.18 5.59 1.71
C ALA A 49 -0.64 6.12 0.34
N TRP A 50 -1.14 5.22 -0.52
CA TRP A 50 -1.72 5.61 -1.81
C TRP A 50 -3.02 6.41 -1.67
N ALA A 51 -3.87 6.07 -0.70
CA ALA A 51 -5.05 6.87 -0.37
C ALA A 51 -4.66 8.28 0.10
N GLY A 52 -3.54 8.42 0.81
CA GLY A 52 -2.94 9.71 1.17
C GLY A 52 -2.51 10.52 -0.06
N VAL A 53 -1.76 9.91 -0.98
CA VAL A 53 -1.38 10.55 -2.27
C VAL A 53 -2.62 11.06 -3.01
N ASP A 54 -3.64 10.21 -3.13
CA ASP A 54 -4.90 10.56 -3.81
C ASP A 54 -5.62 11.72 -3.11
N HIS A 55 -5.69 11.69 -1.77
CA HIS A 55 -6.30 12.76 -0.98
C HIS A 55 -5.64 14.11 -1.22
N TRP A 56 -4.32 14.18 -1.20
CA TRP A 56 -3.58 15.43 -1.34
C TRP A 56 -3.52 15.92 -2.79
N SER A 57 -3.45 15.00 -3.76
CA SER A 57 -3.49 15.34 -5.19
C SER A 57 -4.78 16.06 -5.57
N HIS A 58 -5.91 15.70 -4.96
CA HIS A 58 -7.21 16.33 -5.21
C HIS A 58 -7.42 17.67 -4.47
N ARG A 59 -6.53 18.05 -3.55
CA ARG A 59 -6.70 19.25 -2.70
C ARG A 59 -5.82 20.45 -3.09
N ALA A 60 -5.09 20.36 -4.20
CA ALA A 60 -4.27 21.46 -4.77
C ALA A 60 -3.26 22.08 -3.79
N LEU A 61 -2.79 21.30 -2.81
CA LEU A 61 -1.74 21.69 -1.86
C LEU A 61 -0.35 21.25 -2.35
N THR A 62 0.66 21.84 -1.71
CA THR A 62 2.09 21.79 -2.05
C THR A 62 2.64 20.39 -2.30
N GLY A 63 3.63 20.27 -3.19
CA GLY A 63 4.21 18.98 -3.57
C GLY A 63 4.98 18.26 -2.44
N ASP A 64 5.17 18.88 -1.29
CA ASP A 64 5.93 18.33 -0.17
C ASP A 64 5.17 17.21 0.56
N GLU A 65 3.87 17.38 0.83
CA GLU A 65 3.05 16.34 1.46
C GLU A 65 2.99 15.09 0.57
N ILE A 66 2.78 15.28 -0.74
CA ILE A 66 2.78 14.19 -1.72
C ILE A 66 4.15 13.49 -1.76
N ARG A 67 5.25 14.26 -1.67
CA ARG A 67 6.61 13.73 -1.64
C ARG A 67 6.85 12.85 -0.41
N GLU A 68 6.34 13.22 0.76
CA GLU A 68 6.45 12.39 1.97
C GLU A 68 5.75 11.04 1.80
N TYR A 69 4.56 11.02 1.19
CA TYR A 69 3.89 9.75 0.88
C TYR A 69 4.66 8.90 -0.13
N PHE A 70 5.31 9.49 -1.12
CA PHE A 70 6.15 8.72 -2.04
C PHE A 70 7.35 8.10 -1.35
N VAL A 71 8.01 8.81 -0.43
CA VAL A 71 9.09 8.23 0.40
C VAL A 71 8.58 7.05 1.22
N LEU A 72 7.39 7.17 1.81
CA LEU A 72 6.76 6.08 2.56
C LEU A 72 6.42 4.88 1.66
N ILE A 73 5.89 5.13 0.46
CA ILE A 73 5.58 4.08 -0.54
C ILE A 73 6.85 3.32 -0.93
N GLU A 74 7.95 4.01 -1.19
CA GLU A 74 9.25 3.39 -1.52
C GLU A 74 9.79 2.55 -0.36
N ALA A 75 9.68 3.03 0.88
CA ALA A 75 10.08 2.28 2.06
C ALA A 75 9.25 1.00 2.24
N LEU A 76 7.92 1.09 2.07
CA LEU A 76 7.02 -0.07 2.13
C LEU A 76 7.32 -1.07 1.01
N GLU A 77 7.61 -0.62 -0.21
CA GLU A 77 8.03 -1.50 -1.32
C GLU A 77 9.32 -2.25 -0.97
N ALA A 78 10.31 -1.57 -0.40
CA ALA A 78 11.56 -2.20 0.03
C ALA A 78 11.34 -3.25 1.12
N GLU A 79 10.50 -2.97 2.12
CA GLU A 79 10.15 -3.92 3.18
C GLU A 79 9.40 -5.13 2.64
N VAL A 80 8.43 -4.93 1.74
CA VAL A 80 7.71 -6.02 1.08
C VAL A 80 8.68 -6.90 0.30
N ILE A 81 9.59 -6.32 -0.48
CA ILE A 81 10.61 -7.07 -1.22
C ILE A 81 11.49 -7.88 -0.27
N ALA A 82 11.96 -7.27 0.83
CA ALA A 82 12.77 -7.94 1.83
C ALA A 82 12.03 -9.08 2.53
N LEU A 83 10.72 -8.96 2.71
CA LEU A 83 9.87 -10.00 3.29
C LEU A 83 9.66 -11.16 2.32
N VAL A 84 9.29 -10.89 1.07
CA VAL A 84 9.00 -11.95 0.08
C VAL A 84 10.26 -12.61 -0.48
N ALA A 85 11.43 -11.97 -0.40
CA ALA A 85 12.71 -12.58 -0.82
C ALA A 85 13.25 -13.61 0.18
N LYS A 86 12.74 -13.63 1.42
CA LYS A 86 13.12 -14.61 2.46
C LYS A 86 12.35 -15.93 2.33
N HIS A 87 11.43 -16.04 1.37
CA HIS A 87 10.53 -17.18 1.16
C HIS A 87 10.58 -17.63 -0.29
#